data_AF-A0A7C9IYS3-F1
#
_entry.id   AF-A0A7C9IYS3-F1
#
_cell.length_a   1.000
_cell.length_b   1.000
_cell.length_c   1.000
_cell.angle_alpha   90.00
_cell.angle_beta   90.00
_cell.angle_gamma   90.00
#
_symmetry.space_group_name_H-M   'P 1'
#
loop_
_entity.id
_entity.type
_entity.pdbx_description
1 polymer ?
#
loop_
_entity_poly.entity_id
_entity_poly.type
_entity_poly.pdbx_seq_one_letter_code
_entity_poly.pdbx_strand_id
1 'polypeptide(L)' 'GLNALQIKTGSMSRSDRMAKYNQLLRIEEDLGSVASYPGRDAFYNLR' A
#
# COMPACT_ATOMS: atom_id res chain seq x y z
N GLY A 1 2.48 10.74 6.16
CA GLY A 1 3.06 9.83 5.15
C GLY A 1 3.39 10.61 3.89
N LEU A 2 4.16 10.03 2.96
CA LEU A 2 4.63 10.69 1.73
C LEU A 2 3.69 10.52 0.51
N ASN A 3 2.58 9.79 0.65
CA ASN A 3 1.69 9.41 -0.46
C ASN A 3 2.47 8.87 -1.67
N ALA A 4 3.44 7.99 -1.43
CA ALA A 4 4.36 7.48 -2.45
C ALA A 4 3.68 6.58 -3.51
N LEU A 5 2.44 6.16 -3.29
CA LEU A 5 1.59 5.32 -4.16
C LEU A 5 2.08 3.89 -4.41
N GLN A 6 3.37 3.62 -4.21
CA GLN A 6 3.99 2.32 -4.42
C GLN A 6 4.85 1.92 -3.23
N ILE A 7 4.88 0.63 -2.94
CA ILE A 7 5.77 0.02 -1.95
C ILE A 7 6.19 -1.36 -2.45
N LYS A 8 7.47 -1.70 -2.25
CA LYS A 8 7.98 -3.05 -2.48
C LYS A 8 8.45 -3.61 -1.16
N THR A 9 7.74 -4.60 -0.62
CA THR A 9 8.00 -5.12 0.74
C THR A 9 8.15 -6.64 0.82
N GLY A 10 8.37 -7.28 -0.33
CA GLY A 10 8.67 -8.72 -0.43
C GLY A 10 7.47 -9.60 -0.76
N SER A 11 7.66 -10.91 -0.76
CA SER A 11 6.64 -11.91 -1.09
C SER A 11 5.55 -12.05 -0.01
N MET A 12 4.44 -12.71 -0.36
CA MET A 12 3.35 -13.10 0.55
C MET A 12 3.72 -14.35 1.38
N SER A 13 4.91 -14.33 1.97
CA SER A 13 5.43 -15.39 2.84
C SER A 13 6.41 -14.78 3.83
N ARG A 14 6.60 -15.45 4.97
CA ARG A 14 7.38 -14.96 6.11
C ARG A 14 6.72 -13.80 6.86
N SER A 15 6.66 -13.92 8.18
CA SER A 15 5.86 -13.02 9.03
C SER A 15 6.34 -11.57 9.02
N ASP A 16 7.64 -11.32 8.83
CA ASP A 16 8.24 -9.98 8.77
C ASP A 16 7.70 -9.15 7.59
N ARG A 17 7.48 -9.80 6.44
CA ARG A 17 6.92 -9.18 5.23
C ARG A 17 5.41 -9.01 5.36
N MET A 18 4.73 -10.07 5.83
CA MET A 18 3.29 -10.06 6.06
C MET A 18 2.87 -8.94 7.04
N ALA A 19 3.69 -8.65 8.05
CA ALA A 19 3.43 -7.54 8.98
C ALA A 19 3.28 -6.19 8.27
N LYS A 20 4.00 -5.95 7.17
CA LYS A 20 3.90 -4.70 6.39
C LYS A 20 2.59 -4.63 5.62
N TYR A 21 2.18 -5.72 4.97
CA TYR A 21 0.87 -5.81 4.31
C TYR A 21 -0.28 -5.67 5.31
N ASN A 22 -0.21 -6.35 6.46
CA ASN A 22 -1.22 -6.24 7.51
C ASN A 22 -1.35 -4.82 8.06
N GLN A 23 -0.23 -4.09 8.14
CA GLN A 23 -0.28 -2.70 8.56
C GLN A 23 -0.96 -1.80 7.52
N LEU A 24 -0.81 -2.08 6.22
CA LEU A 24 -1.54 -1.37 5.17
C LEU A 24 -3.05 -1.64 5.26
N LEU A 25 -3.46 -2.88 5.54
CA LEU A 25 -4.87 -3.22 5.74
C LEU A 25 -5.47 -2.45 6.92
N ARG A 26 -4.75 -2.34 8.04
CA ARG A 26 -5.19 -1.53 9.19
C ARG A 26 -5.31 -0.04 8.85
N ILE A 27 -4.35 0.50 8.10
CA ILE A 27 -4.40 1.90 7.65
C ILE A 27 -5.59 2.13 6.71
N GLU A 28 -5.89 1.18 5.82
CA GLU A 28 -7.06 1.24 4.94
C GLU A 28 -8.36 1.20 5.76
N GLU A 29 -8.45 0.30 6.75
CA GLU A 29 -9.58 0.21 7.67
C GLU A 29 -9.79 1.50 8.47
N ASP A 30 -8.71 2.08 9.02
CA ASP A 30 -8.74 3.35 9.76
C ASP A 30 -9.17 4.54 8.90
N LEU A 31 -8.77 4.55 7.62
CA LEU A 31 -9.15 5.60 6.66
C LEU A 31 -10.60 5.44 6.17
N GLY A 32 -11.14 4.22 6.16
CA GLY A 32 -12.51 3.94 5.75
C GLY A 32 -12.83 4.53 4.37
N SER A 33 -13.88 5.36 4.29
CA SER A 33 -14.40 5.90 3.02
C SER A 33 -13.46 6.88 2.31
N VAL A 34 -12.43 7.41 2.98
CA VAL A 34 -11.45 8.31 2.35
C VAL A 34 -10.20 7.59 1.85
N ALA A 35 -10.10 6.27 2.06
CA ALA A 35 -9.02 5.47 1.48
C ALA A 35 -9.11 5.47 -0.06
N SER A 36 -7.95 5.54 -0.72
CA SER A 36 -7.86 5.53 -2.19
C SER A 36 -6.69 4.67 -2.65
N TYR A 37 -6.99 3.69 -3.52
CA TYR A 37 -5.99 2.86 -4.18
C TYR A 37 -5.81 3.30 -5.65
N PRO A 38 -4.69 3.94 -6.03
CA PRO A 38 -4.52 4.55 -7.34
C PRO A 38 -4.31 3.55 -8.49
N GLY A 39 -4.04 2.26 -8.20
CA GLY A 39 -3.82 1.25 -9.24
C GLY A 39 -2.77 1.67 -10.27
N ARG A 40 -3.15 1.77 -11.54
CA ARG A 40 -2.24 2.16 -12.64
C ARG A 40 -1.85 3.64 -12.60
N ASP A 41 -2.66 4.49 -12.01
CA ASP A 41 -2.38 5.93 -11.89
C ASP A 41 -1.22 6.20 -10.90
N ALA A 42 -0.81 5.19 -10.13
CA ALA A 42 0.40 5.22 -9.31
C ALA A 42 1.69 5.45 -10.12
N PHE A 43 1.65 5.18 -11.43
CA PHE A 43 2.77 5.35 -12.36
C PHE A 43 2.69 6.69 -13.11
N TYR A 44 2.43 7.78 -12.39
CA TYR A 44 2.34 9.15 -12.94
C TYR A 44 3.61 9.62 -13.66
N ASN A 45 4.72 8.91 -13.50
CA ASN A 45 6.01 9.18 -14.14
C ASN A 45 6.20 8.43 -15.47
N LEU A 46 5.28 7.55 -15.87
CA LEU A 46 5.29 6.88 -17.17
C LEU A 46 4.46 7.67 -18.18
N ARG A 47 4.97 7.80 -19.41
CA ARG A 47 4.36 8.57 -20.51
C ARG A 47 4.06 7.67 -21.71
#